data_AF-A0A328P544-F1
#
_entry.id   AF-A0A328P544-F1
#
_cell.length_a   1.000
_cell.length_b   1.000
_cell.length_c   1.000
_cell.angle_alpha   90.00
_cell.angle_beta   90.00
_cell.angle_gamma   90.00
#
_symmetry.space_group_name_H-M   'P 1'
#
loop_
_entity.id
_entity.type
_entity.pdbx_description
1 polymer ?
#
loop_
_entity_poly.entity_id
_entity_poly.type
_entity_poly.pdbx_seq_one_letter_code
_entity_poly.pdbx_strand_id
1 'polypeptide(L)'
;MVNITAVLLLASLVTVVYWLSNHGRKAMLVVTPSRIEQCSRPRIAADVRWVVPKGQTAVIYIYMVGQSPPVPWHGAEGHGEARTGEWVADGTTLALTAQDGTVLSKHTMTSIACE
;
A
#
# COMPACT_ATOMS: atom_id res chain seq x y z
N MET A 1 10.24 34.60 40.41
CA MET A 1 11.29 33.63 40.03
C MET A 1 10.60 32.49 39.30
N VAL A 2 10.77 32.40 37.98
CA VAL A 2 10.14 31.34 37.16
C VAL A 2 10.96 30.07 37.34
N ASN A 3 10.29 29.00 37.75
CA ASN A 3 10.91 27.72 38.10
C ASN A 3 11.33 27.00 36.80
N ILE A 4 12.63 27.08 36.47
CA ILE A 4 13.21 26.65 35.17
C ILE A 4 13.00 25.16 34.91
N THR A 5 12.83 24.34 35.94
CA THR A 5 12.54 22.90 35.85
C THR A 5 11.18 22.59 35.24
N ALA A 6 10.17 23.45 35.42
CA ALA A 6 8.83 23.22 34.84
C ALA A 6 8.79 23.49 33.33
N VAL A 7 9.66 24.37 32.82
CA VAL A 7 9.71 24.76 31.40
C VAL A 7 10.34 23.65 30.54
N LEU A 8 11.34 22.95 31.07
CA LEU A 8 12.03 21.86 30.36
C LEU A 8 11.17 20.60 30.20
N LEU A 9 10.29 20.30 31.16
CA LEU A 9 9.39 19.14 31.10
C LEU A 9 8.25 19.33 30.07
N LEU A 10 7.79 20.57 29.87
CA LEU A 10 6.76 20.88 28.87
C LEU A 10 7.32 20.80 27.44
N ALA A 11 8.56 21.23 27.21
CA ALA A 11 9.20 21.19 25.89
C ALA A 11 9.45 19.75 25.38
N SER A 12 9.75 18.81 26.28
CA SER A 12 9.95 17.40 25.91
C SER A 12 8.65 16.67 25.59
N LEU A 13 7.55 17.00 26.29
CA LEU A 13 6.23 16.42 26.00
C LEU A 13 5.67 16.87 24.65
N VAL A 14 5.86 18.15 24.29
CA VAL A 14 5.41 18.68 23.00
C VAL A 14 6.15 18.03 21.84
N THR A 15 7.47 17.83 21.96
CA THR A 15 8.26 17.19 20.89
C THR A 15 7.92 15.71 20.71
N VAL A 16 7.69 14.96 21.80
CA VAL A 16 7.27 13.55 21.73
C VAL A 16 5.87 13.41 21.11
N VAL A 17 4.91 14.26 21.48
CA VAL A 17 3.57 14.25 20.88
C VAL A 17 3.63 14.65 19.39
N TYR A 18 4.46 15.63 19.02
CA TYR A 18 4.66 16.00 17.62
C TYR A 18 5.31 14.86 16.81
N TRP A 19 6.28 14.14 17.40
CA TRP A 19 6.92 12.98 16.78
C TRP A 19 5.93 11.82 16.58
N LEU A 20 5.14 11.49 17.61
CA LEU A 20 4.12 10.43 17.54
C LEU A 20 2.98 10.78 16.57
N SER A 21 2.62 12.06 16.46
CA SER A 21 1.56 12.52 15.54
C SER A 21 2.04 12.60 14.09
N ASN A 22 3.34 12.81 13.86
CA ASN A 22 3.94 12.97 12.54
C ASN A 22 4.56 11.67 11.99
N HIS A 23 4.61 10.59 12.77
CA HIS A 23 4.82 9.25 12.25
C HIS A 23 3.57 8.78 11.49
N GLY A 24 3.43 9.34 10.29
CA GLY A 24 2.35 9.11 9.36
C GLY A 24 2.08 7.62 9.15
N ARG A 25 0.80 7.32 8.90
CA ARG A 25 0.32 5.97 8.57
C ARG A 25 1.26 5.36 7.53
N LYS A 26 1.83 4.19 7.84
CA LYS A 26 2.66 3.43 6.89
C LYS A 26 1.86 3.18 5.62
N ALA A 27 2.54 3.26 4.47
CA ALA A 27 1.93 2.92 3.19
C ALA A 27 1.41 1.48 3.23
N MET A 28 0.25 1.24 2.62
CA MET A 28 -0.42 -0.05 2.64
C MET A 28 -1.09 -0.32 1.31
N LEU A 29 -1.03 -1.58 0.86
CA LEU A 29 -1.77 -2.10 -0.27
C LEU A 29 -2.45 -3.40 0.15
N VAL A 30 -3.77 -3.47 0.00
CA VAL A 30 -4.58 -4.65 0.31
C VAL A 30 -5.33 -5.05 -0.94
N VAL A 31 -5.28 -6.34 -1.27
CA VAL A 31 -5.97 -6.92 -2.44
C VAL A 31 -6.90 -8.01 -1.95
N THR A 32 -8.16 -7.97 -2.38
CA THR A 32 -9.22 -8.92 -2.01
C THR A 32 -9.84 -9.53 -3.28
N PRO A 33 -9.96 -10.87 -3.37
CA PRO A 33 -9.49 -11.85 -2.41
C PRO A 33 -7.95 -11.90 -2.37
N SER A 34 -7.37 -12.35 -1.24
CA SER A 34 -5.92 -12.47 -1.10
C SER A 34 -5.34 -13.69 -1.83
N ARG A 35 -6.21 -14.60 -2.27
CA ARG A 35 -5.88 -15.84 -2.99
C ARG A 35 -6.97 -16.16 -4.01
N ILE A 36 -6.62 -16.94 -5.02
CA ILE A 36 -7.57 -17.42 -6.04
C ILE A 36 -7.74 -18.94 -6.03
N GLU A 37 -8.96 -19.39 -6.30
CA GLU A 37 -9.23 -20.79 -6.61
C GLU A 37 -8.98 -21.05 -8.10
N GLN A 38 -7.86 -21.71 -8.40
CA GLN A 38 -7.39 -21.80 -9.78
C GLN A 38 -8.25 -22.71 -10.67
N CYS A 39 -8.96 -23.69 -10.09
CA CYS A 39 -9.76 -24.65 -10.85
C CYS A 39 -11.07 -24.09 -11.40
N SER A 40 -11.71 -23.19 -10.66
CA SER A 40 -13.02 -22.65 -11.04
C SER A 40 -12.86 -21.45 -11.97
N ARG A 41 -11.95 -20.52 -11.62
CA ARG A 41 -11.74 -19.26 -12.33
C ARG A 41 -10.27 -18.85 -12.26
N PRO A 42 -9.45 -19.16 -13.29
CA PRO A 42 -8.02 -18.87 -13.27
C PRO A 42 -7.71 -17.37 -13.34
N ARG A 43 -8.71 -16.54 -13.66
CA ARG A 43 -8.63 -15.08 -13.66
C ARG A 43 -9.85 -14.51 -12.94
N ILE A 44 -9.64 -13.47 -12.14
CA ILE A 44 -10.70 -12.78 -11.40
C ILE A 44 -10.54 -11.26 -11.46
N ALA A 45 -11.62 -10.56 -11.11
CA ALA A 45 -11.53 -9.18 -10.65
C ALA A 45 -11.18 -9.16 -9.15
N ALA A 46 -10.32 -8.23 -8.73
CA ALA A 46 -9.93 -8.03 -7.35
C ALA A 46 -10.21 -6.59 -6.91
N ASP A 47 -10.61 -6.43 -5.65
CA ASP A 47 -10.75 -5.15 -5.00
C ASP A 47 -9.40 -4.75 -4.39
N VAL A 48 -8.90 -3.58 -4.77
CA VAL A 48 -7.60 -3.06 -4.35
C VAL A 48 -7.84 -1.83 -3.50
N ARG A 49 -7.32 -1.83 -2.28
CA ARG A 49 -7.39 -0.71 -1.34
C ARG A 49 -6.00 -0.25 -0.97
N TRP A 50 -5.78 1.05 -0.87
CA TRP A 50 -4.47 1.61 -0.55
C TRP A 50 -4.52 2.72 0.49
N VAL A 51 -3.37 2.91 1.13
CA VAL A 51 -3.04 4.07 1.95
C VAL A 51 -1.64 4.54 1.55
N VAL A 52 -1.52 5.82 1.25
CA VAL A 52 -0.28 6.55 0.95
C VAL A 52 -0.12 7.62 2.03
N PRO A 53 1.10 7.81 2.59
CA PRO A 53 1.35 8.87 3.56
C PRO A 53 0.97 10.26 3.02
N LYS A 54 0.52 11.14 3.93
CA LYS A 54 0.10 12.50 3.56
C LYS A 54 1.25 13.25 2.86
N GLY A 55 0.93 13.93 1.76
CA GLY A 55 1.91 14.69 0.98
C GLY A 55 2.79 13.84 0.05
N GLN A 56 2.52 12.54 -0.04
CA GLN A 56 3.12 11.66 -1.06
C GLN A 56 2.08 11.28 -2.11
N THR A 57 2.58 11.02 -3.31
CA THR A 57 1.82 10.44 -4.42
C THR A 57 2.56 9.18 -4.87
N ALA A 58 1.79 8.21 -5.37
CA ALA A 58 2.28 6.92 -5.79
C ALA A 58 1.53 6.44 -7.03
N VAL A 59 2.01 5.36 -7.64
CA VAL A 59 1.35 4.66 -8.73
C VAL A 59 1.31 3.18 -8.39
N ILE A 60 0.17 2.54 -8.61
CA ILE A 60 0.04 1.10 -8.54
C ILE A 60 0.45 0.52 -9.89
N TYR A 61 1.52 -0.27 -9.90
CA TYR A 61 2.02 -1.01 -11.05
C TYR A 61 1.57 -2.46 -11.01
N ILE A 62 1.31 -3.03 -12.19
CA ILE A 62 1.00 -4.44 -12.37
C ILE A 62 2.21 -5.14 -13.00
N TYR A 63 2.63 -6.22 -12.37
CA TYR A 63 3.62 -7.17 -12.89
C TYR A 63 2.90 -8.47 -13.19
N MET A 64 2.84 -8.84 -14.47
CA MET A 64 2.30 -10.12 -14.92
C MET A 64 3.45 -11.07 -15.26
N VAL A 65 3.25 -12.37 -15.02
CA VAL A 65 4.25 -13.40 -15.34
C VAL A 65 4.55 -13.37 -16.84
N GLY A 66 5.83 -13.28 -17.21
CA GLY A 66 6.27 -13.22 -18.60
C GLY A 66 6.10 -11.87 -19.28
N GLN A 67 5.61 -10.84 -18.58
CA GLN A 67 5.46 -9.48 -19.12
C GLN A 67 6.49 -8.53 -18.51
N SER A 68 7.22 -7.83 -19.37
CA SER A 68 8.15 -6.76 -19.01
C SER A 68 8.08 -5.67 -20.10
N PRO A 69 8.04 -4.36 -19.76
CA PRO A 69 8.08 -3.78 -18.41
C PRO A 69 6.74 -3.90 -17.64
N PRO A 70 6.71 -3.61 -16.32
CA PRO A 70 5.45 -3.50 -15.58
C PRO A 70 4.58 -2.37 -16.12
N VAL A 71 3.27 -2.53 -16.01
CA VAL A 71 2.29 -1.58 -16.56
C VAL A 71 1.74 -0.69 -15.43
N PRO A 72 1.76 0.65 -15.57
CA PRO A 72 1.07 1.52 -14.63
C PRO A 72 -0.43 1.32 -14.75
N TRP A 73 -1.12 1.12 -13.63
CA TRP A 73 -2.55 0.85 -13.61
C TRP A 73 -3.36 1.99 -13.03
N HIS A 74 -2.96 2.51 -11.87
CA HIS A 74 -3.75 3.50 -11.16
C HIS A 74 -2.87 4.46 -10.37
N GLY A 75 -3.16 5.76 -10.42
CA GLY A 75 -2.53 6.75 -9.55
C GLY A 75 -3.06 6.64 -8.12
N ALA A 76 -2.22 6.77 -7.11
CA ALA A 76 -2.59 6.59 -5.72
C ALA A 76 -2.14 7.78 -4.87
N GLU A 77 -3.10 8.41 -4.20
CA GLU A 77 -2.88 9.48 -3.24
C GLU A 77 -3.76 9.25 -2.02
N GLY A 78 -3.32 9.69 -0.84
CA GLY A 78 -4.09 9.57 0.40
C GLY A 78 -4.60 8.15 0.65
N HIS A 79 -5.91 7.95 0.69
CA HIS A 79 -6.52 6.62 0.74
C HIS A 79 -7.45 6.45 -0.44
N GLY A 80 -7.63 5.22 -0.91
CA GLY A 80 -8.55 4.95 -1.99
C GLY A 80 -8.78 3.46 -2.20
N GLU A 81 -9.67 3.20 -3.14
CA GLU A 81 -10.01 1.86 -3.58
C GLU A 81 -10.36 1.86 -5.06
N ALA A 82 -10.07 0.74 -5.72
CA ALA A 82 -10.42 0.51 -7.11
C ALA A 82 -10.58 -1.00 -7.35
N ARG A 83 -11.45 -1.34 -8.28
CA ARG A 83 -11.65 -2.73 -8.70
C ARG A 83 -10.92 -2.98 -10.01
N THR A 84 -10.18 -4.09 -10.09
CA THR A 84 -9.54 -4.52 -11.35
C THR A 84 -10.58 -5.07 -12.33
N GLY A 85 -10.16 -5.30 -13.58
CA GLY A 85 -10.88 -6.18 -14.49
C GLY A 85 -10.58 -7.66 -14.19
N GLU A 86 -11.19 -8.56 -14.97
CA GLU A 86 -11.00 -10.03 -14.87
C GLU A 86 -9.69 -10.51 -15.51
N TRP A 87 -8.58 -9.95 -15.05
CA TRP A 87 -7.24 -10.29 -15.54
C TRP A 87 -6.27 -10.73 -14.44
N VAL A 88 -6.64 -10.58 -13.15
CA VAL A 88 -5.79 -10.98 -12.03
C VAL A 88 -5.73 -12.50 -11.98
N ALA A 89 -4.52 -13.03 -12.15
CA ALA A 89 -4.24 -14.46 -12.10
C ALA A 89 -3.17 -14.76 -11.05
N ASP A 90 -2.91 -16.05 -10.80
CA ASP A 90 -1.80 -16.51 -9.97
C ASP A 90 -0.47 -15.90 -10.44
N GLY A 91 0.36 -15.47 -9.49
CA GLY A 91 1.63 -14.79 -9.74
C GLY A 91 1.52 -13.31 -10.13
N THR A 92 0.32 -12.78 -10.39
CA THR A 92 0.13 -11.34 -10.66
C THR A 92 0.54 -10.53 -9.43
N THR A 93 1.44 -9.57 -9.59
CA THR A 93 1.87 -8.70 -8.49
C THR A 93 1.39 -7.28 -8.72
N LEU A 94 0.73 -6.71 -7.71
CA LEU A 94 0.40 -5.30 -7.64
C LEU A 94 1.40 -4.63 -6.68
N ALA A 95 2.07 -3.57 -7.12
CA ALA A 95 3.02 -2.82 -6.30
C ALA A 95 2.62 -1.35 -6.24
N LEU A 96 2.49 -0.82 -5.03
CA LEU A 96 2.34 0.60 -4.76
C LEU A 96 3.74 1.23 -4.73
N THR A 97 4.03 2.06 -5.71
CA THR A 97 5.38 2.61 -5.94
C THR A 97 5.34 4.13 -5.86
N ALA A 98 6.23 4.73 -5.08
CA ALA A 98 6.39 6.17 -4.99
C ALA A 98 6.93 6.76 -6.31
N GLN A 99 6.85 8.09 -6.47
CA GLN A 99 7.33 8.78 -7.68
C GLN A 99 8.83 8.59 -7.95
N ASP A 100 9.63 8.33 -6.92
CA ASP A 100 11.07 8.06 -7.02
C ASP A 100 11.38 6.61 -7.45
N GLY A 101 10.36 5.77 -7.67
CA GLY A 101 10.50 4.36 -8.01
C GLY A 101 10.59 3.43 -6.80
N THR A 102 10.56 3.95 -5.57
CA THR A 102 10.59 3.12 -4.35
C THR A 102 9.29 2.35 -4.19
N VAL A 103 9.37 1.01 -4.08
CA VAL A 103 8.21 0.18 -3.77
C VAL A 103 7.84 0.34 -2.30
N LEU A 104 6.68 0.93 -2.05
CA LEU A 104 6.14 1.19 -0.72
C LEU A 104 5.44 -0.04 -0.12
N SER A 105 4.70 -0.76 -0.95
CA SER A 105 3.98 -1.98 -0.57
C SER A 105 3.71 -2.82 -1.82
N LYS A 106 3.61 -4.14 -1.68
CA LYS A 106 3.27 -5.02 -2.80
C LYS A 106 2.45 -6.22 -2.33
N HIS A 107 1.64 -6.74 -3.22
CA HIS A 107 0.88 -7.96 -3.04
C HIS A 107 0.98 -8.83 -4.29
N THR A 108 1.41 -10.08 -4.12
CA THR A 108 1.44 -11.08 -5.19
C THR A 108 0.27 -12.03 -4.98
N MET A 109 -0.59 -12.11 -5.98
CA MET A 109 -1.70 -13.05 -5.98
C MET A 109 -1.16 -14.48 -5.98
N THR A 110 -1.73 -15.32 -5.12
CA THR A 110 -1.38 -16.74 -5.03
C THR A 110 -2.63 -17.58 -5.16
N SER A 111 -2.53 -18.75 -5.80
CA SER A 111 -3.62 -19.71 -5.80
C SER A 111 -3.61 -20.60 -4.56
N ILE A 112 -4.77 -21.16 -4.25
CA ILE A 112 -4.88 -22.34 -3.39
C ILE A 112 -5.06 -23.59 -4.27
N ALA A 113 -4.50 -24.71 -3.82
CA ALA A 113 -4.74 -26.01 -4.45
C ALA A 113 -6.24 -26.34 -4.38
N CYS A 114 -6.73 -26.98 -5.43
CA CYS A 114 -8.12 -27.41 -5.47
C CYS A 114 -8.26 -28.71 -4.70
N GLU A 115 -9.32 -28.83 -3.92
CA GLU A 115 -9.74 -30.09 -3.31
C GLU A 115 -10.45 -30.98 -4.32
#